data_AF-A0A212TQS1-F1
#
_entry.id   AF-A0A212TQS1-F1
#
_cell.length_a   1.000
_cell.length_b   1.000
_cell.length_c   1.000
_cell.angle_alpha   90.00
_cell.angle_beta   90.00
_cell.angle_gamma   90.00
#
_symmetry.space_group_name_H-M   'P 1'
#
loop_
_entity.id
_entity.type
_entity.pdbx_description
1 polymer ?
#
loop_
_entity_poly.entity_id
_entity_poly.type
_entity_poly.pdbx_seq_one_letter_code
_entity_poly.pdbx_strand_id
1 'polypeptide(L)'
;MNTALKRTLLSTVVLPLTLGAASASAVMIEEWGYDVDSNFSNTSYTAADGDNDGTIVESDNELSWGGSLDPASEDRSSVSIEDVSSAGGLFTNVNTVDGGTFTHDNNIINADFQSLTGFDLTSTLILTPVDPAGPALEPTSLTFMSFFSETFNRDEPGDCSFPSTSACDDIFTIDNFDELGAVDNGEGGFEFAQSFVIADYKYTVFLELAGLAVLDDDACTAAGASSGCVGLLTLEDTENNFDTSFRITASKVPEPGTLALLGLGLAGLGLSRRRKAASA
;
A
#
# COMPACT_ATOMS: atom_id res chain seq x y z
N MET A 1 53.27 6.73 -72.95
CA MET A 1 52.29 7.76 -72.53
C MET A 1 51.02 7.61 -73.36
N ASN A 2 49.98 7.00 -72.78
CA ASN A 2 48.58 7.45 -72.81
C ASN A 2 47.69 6.37 -72.20
N THR A 3 47.05 6.77 -71.12
CA THR A 3 46.15 6.05 -70.22
C THR A 3 44.78 5.87 -70.88
N ALA A 4 44.15 4.70 -70.72
CA ALA A 4 42.71 4.57 -70.92
C ALA A 4 42.13 3.52 -69.95
N LEU A 5 41.68 4.04 -68.82
CA LEU A 5 40.95 3.36 -67.75
C LEU A 5 39.53 3.03 -68.27
N LYS A 6 39.19 1.75 -68.48
CA LYS A 6 37.79 1.34 -68.72
C LYS A 6 37.13 1.01 -67.38
N ARG A 7 36.22 1.90 -66.97
CA ARG A 7 35.29 1.76 -65.84
C ARG A 7 34.32 0.62 -66.12
N THR A 8 34.25 -0.35 -65.22
CA THR A 8 33.13 -1.32 -65.14
C THR A 8 32.21 -0.86 -64.02
N LEU A 9 31.02 -0.40 -64.37
CA LEU A 9 29.95 -0.05 -63.45
C LEU A 9 29.43 -1.31 -62.75
N LEU A 10 29.62 -1.42 -61.43
CA LEU A 10 28.80 -2.31 -60.61
C LEU A 10 27.47 -1.61 -60.33
N SER A 11 26.40 -2.12 -60.93
CA SER A 11 25.02 -1.81 -60.60
C SER A 11 24.71 -2.33 -59.19
N THR A 12 24.67 -1.43 -58.20
CA THR A 12 24.21 -1.74 -56.85
C THR A 12 22.68 -1.65 -56.82
N VAL A 13 22.02 -2.80 -56.71
CA VAL A 13 20.58 -2.91 -56.42
C VAL A 13 20.37 -2.37 -55.01
N VAL A 14 19.70 -1.22 -54.88
CA VAL A 14 19.20 -0.72 -53.60
C VAL A 14 17.87 -1.40 -53.34
N LEU A 15 17.88 -2.48 -52.54
CA LEU A 15 16.64 -2.99 -51.94
C LEU A 15 16.20 -1.99 -50.86
N PRO A 16 14.99 -1.41 -50.94
CA PRO A 16 14.43 -0.71 -49.79
C PRO A 16 14.04 -1.75 -48.75
N LEU A 17 14.89 -1.93 -47.74
CA LEU A 17 14.51 -2.60 -46.50
C LEU A 17 13.48 -1.70 -45.81
N THR A 18 12.19 -1.93 -46.07
CA THR A 18 11.11 -1.43 -45.22
C THR A 18 11.12 -2.28 -43.94
N LEU A 19 11.96 -1.92 -42.96
CA LEU A 19 11.73 -2.36 -41.58
C LEU A 19 10.46 -1.65 -41.10
N GLY A 20 9.31 -2.32 -41.26
CA GLY A 20 8.14 -1.97 -40.47
C GLY A 20 8.46 -2.33 -39.02
N ALA A 21 8.79 -1.33 -38.20
CA ALA A 21 8.77 -1.50 -36.76
C ALA A 21 7.30 -1.71 -36.38
N ALA A 22 6.91 -2.97 -36.16
CA ALA A 22 5.66 -3.26 -35.48
C ALA A 22 5.87 -2.83 -34.02
N SER A 23 5.40 -1.64 -33.65
CA SER A 23 5.21 -1.30 -32.25
C SER A 23 4.15 -2.26 -31.71
N ALA A 24 4.56 -3.22 -30.90
CA ALA A 24 3.62 -4.02 -30.11
C ALA A 24 3.07 -3.10 -29.02
N SER A 25 1.93 -2.43 -29.27
CA SER A 25 1.23 -1.73 -28.19
C SER A 25 0.72 -2.80 -27.25
N ALA A 26 1.10 -2.73 -25.98
CA ALA A 26 0.45 -3.55 -24.98
C ALA A 26 -1.03 -3.15 -24.85
N VAL A 27 -1.87 -4.12 -24.51
CA VAL A 27 -3.26 -3.90 -24.11
C VAL A 27 -3.27 -3.61 -22.60
N MET A 28 -4.19 -2.75 -22.15
CA MET A 28 -4.38 -2.48 -20.73
C MET A 28 -4.91 -3.74 -20.05
N ILE A 29 -4.50 -3.99 -18.82
CA ILE A 29 -5.11 -5.01 -17.96
C ILE A 29 -6.39 -4.39 -17.41
N GLU A 30 -7.53 -4.96 -17.80
CA GLU A 30 -8.87 -4.51 -17.45
C GLU A 30 -9.35 -5.14 -16.14
N GLU A 31 -8.95 -6.38 -15.84
CA GLU A 31 -9.37 -7.10 -14.64
C GLU A 31 -8.18 -7.76 -13.92
N TRP A 32 -8.25 -7.76 -12.59
CA TRP A 32 -7.27 -8.33 -11.67
C TRP A 32 -7.94 -9.25 -10.65
N GLY A 33 -7.29 -10.37 -10.38
CA GLY A 33 -7.39 -11.08 -9.12
C GLY A 33 -6.41 -10.48 -8.12
N TYR A 34 -6.70 -10.65 -6.83
CA TYR A 34 -5.92 -10.09 -5.75
C TYR A 34 -5.88 -11.03 -4.54
N ASP A 35 -4.82 -10.90 -3.77
CA ASP A 35 -4.60 -11.60 -2.51
C ASP A 35 -3.94 -10.60 -1.56
N VAL A 36 -4.62 -10.28 -0.46
CA VAL A 36 -4.11 -9.44 0.62
C VAL A 36 -3.81 -10.35 1.80
N ASP A 37 -2.55 -10.31 2.25
CA ASP A 37 -2.03 -11.10 3.37
C ASP A 37 -1.37 -10.17 4.37
N SER A 38 -1.83 -10.19 5.61
CA SER A 38 -1.42 -9.26 6.65
C SER A 38 -0.81 -10.00 7.82
N ASN A 39 0.27 -9.45 8.38
CA ASN A 39 0.89 -10.02 9.57
C ASN A 39 1.34 -8.97 10.58
N PHE A 40 1.24 -9.34 11.85
CA PHE A 40 1.83 -8.63 12.96
C PHE A 40 3.26 -9.08 13.22
N SER A 41 4.12 -8.12 13.51
CA SER A 41 5.51 -8.37 13.87
C SER A 41 6.03 -7.30 14.84
N ASN A 42 7.25 -7.50 15.36
CA ASN A 42 7.92 -6.52 16.22
C ASN A 42 7.06 -6.06 17.41
N THR A 43 6.33 -7.00 18.01
CA THR A 43 5.42 -6.75 19.12
C THR A 43 6.18 -6.33 20.38
N SER A 44 5.55 -5.45 21.16
CA SER A 44 6.08 -4.96 22.43
C SER A 44 4.97 -4.86 23.45
N TYR A 45 5.30 -5.12 24.70
CA TYR A 45 4.36 -5.10 25.83
C TYR A 45 4.97 -4.31 26.99
N THR A 46 4.11 -3.92 27.93
CA THR A 46 4.54 -3.39 29.23
C THR A 46 5.45 -4.40 29.95
N ALA A 47 6.31 -3.90 30.83
CA ALA A 47 7.26 -4.77 31.52
C ALA A 47 6.54 -5.68 32.51
N ALA A 48 6.79 -6.99 32.40
CA ALA A 48 6.41 -7.96 33.44
C ALA A 48 6.92 -7.52 34.82
N ASP A 49 6.05 -7.56 35.82
CA ASP A 49 6.40 -7.32 37.22
C ASP A 49 6.76 -8.61 37.97
N GLY A 50 6.46 -9.77 37.33
CA GLY A 50 6.78 -11.11 37.81
C GLY A 50 5.71 -11.72 38.73
N ASP A 51 4.60 -11.03 38.95
CA ASP A 51 3.47 -11.48 39.75
C ASP A 51 2.16 -11.36 38.92
N ASN A 52 1.70 -12.49 38.35
CA ASN A 52 0.44 -12.57 37.61
C ASN A 52 0.38 -11.65 36.37
N ASP A 53 1.40 -11.69 35.51
CA ASP A 53 1.53 -10.88 34.29
C ASP A 53 0.50 -11.18 33.16
N GLY A 54 -0.51 -12.02 33.41
CA GLY A 54 -1.46 -12.47 32.40
C GLY A 54 -0.88 -13.48 31.40
N THR A 55 -1.54 -13.61 30.24
CA THR A 55 -1.11 -14.45 29.11
C THR A 55 -1.18 -13.69 27.81
N ILE A 56 -0.16 -13.86 26.98
CA ILE A 56 -0.04 -13.25 25.64
C ILE A 56 -0.16 -14.36 24.60
N VAL A 57 -0.94 -14.10 23.55
CA VAL A 57 -1.06 -14.96 22.37
C VAL A 57 -0.73 -14.12 21.14
N GLU A 58 0.15 -14.66 20.31
CA GLU A 58 0.55 -14.02 19.06
C GLU A 58 0.37 -15.02 17.92
N SER A 59 -0.30 -14.57 16.88
CA SER A 59 -0.41 -15.23 15.59
C SER A 59 -0.19 -14.19 14.50
N ASP A 60 -0.15 -14.64 13.25
CA ASP A 60 0.09 -13.74 12.12
C ASP A 60 -1.00 -12.64 12.07
N ASN A 61 -2.28 -12.99 12.26
CA ASN A 61 -3.42 -12.09 12.10
C ASN A 61 -4.11 -11.67 13.40
N GLU A 62 -3.59 -12.07 14.57
CA GLU A 62 -4.19 -11.72 15.86
C GLU A 62 -3.12 -11.65 16.96
N LEU A 63 -3.17 -10.57 17.73
CA LEU A 63 -2.47 -10.42 19.01
C LEU A 63 -3.51 -10.27 20.11
N SER A 64 -3.39 -11.04 21.20
CA SER A 64 -4.24 -10.86 22.38
C SER A 64 -3.46 -10.96 23.68
N TRP A 65 -3.88 -10.18 24.67
CA TRP A 65 -3.25 -10.09 25.98
C TRP A 65 -4.31 -10.06 27.10
N GLY A 66 -3.87 -9.99 28.36
CA GLY A 66 -4.75 -10.02 29.52
C GLY A 66 -4.81 -11.39 30.20
N GLY A 67 -5.98 -11.76 30.71
CA GLY A 67 -6.20 -12.88 31.64
C GLY A 67 -6.13 -14.28 31.02
N SER A 68 -6.99 -15.18 31.50
CA SER A 68 -6.95 -16.61 31.15
C SER A 68 -7.33 -16.88 29.69
N LEU A 69 -6.72 -17.87 29.04
CA LEU A 69 -7.09 -18.36 27.70
C LEU A 69 -8.42 -19.14 27.65
N ASP A 70 -9.23 -19.07 28.70
CA ASP A 70 -10.56 -19.66 28.68
C ASP A 70 -11.44 -18.76 27.81
N PRO A 71 -12.08 -19.25 26.73
CA PRO A 71 -12.94 -18.44 25.87
C PRO A 71 -14.19 -17.91 26.60
N ALA A 72 -14.45 -18.33 27.84
CA ALA A 72 -15.46 -17.74 28.72
C ALA A 72 -14.93 -16.61 29.61
N SER A 73 -13.63 -16.30 29.57
CA SER A 73 -13.02 -15.14 30.24
C SER A 73 -13.23 -13.90 29.38
N GLU A 74 -13.76 -12.83 29.96
CA GLU A 74 -13.92 -11.52 29.29
C GLU A 74 -12.71 -10.60 29.57
N ASP A 75 -11.71 -11.13 30.27
CA ASP A 75 -10.57 -10.41 30.84
C ASP A 75 -9.42 -10.24 29.81
N ARG A 76 -9.71 -10.15 28.51
CA ARG A 76 -8.72 -10.14 27.43
C ARG A 76 -9.03 -9.14 26.33
N SER A 77 -8.07 -8.29 26.00
CA SER A 77 -8.14 -7.39 24.84
C SER A 77 -7.39 -8.00 23.65
N SER A 78 -7.75 -7.61 22.43
CA SER A 78 -7.09 -8.11 21.22
C SER A 78 -7.07 -7.11 20.07
N VAL A 79 -6.08 -7.27 19.20
CA VAL A 79 -6.11 -6.69 17.85
C VAL A 79 -6.05 -7.80 16.82
N SER A 80 -6.85 -7.70 15.77
CA SER A 80 -6.87 -8.65 14.66
C SER A 80 -7.02 -7.97 13.31
N ILE A 81 -6.67 -8.69 12.25
CA ILE A 81 -6.81 -8.23 10.87
C ILE A 81 -7.35 -9.36 9.99
N GLU A 82 -8.47 -9.11 9.32
CA GLU A 82 -9.05 -10.06 8.37
C GLU A 82 -8.45 -9.86 6.97
N ASP A 83 -7.89 -10.93 6.42
CA ASP A 83 -7.34 -10.95 5.06
C ASP A 83 -8.41 -11.24 4.00
N VAL A 84 -8.19 -10.74 2.78
CA VAL A 84 -9.14 -10.86 1.67
C VAL A 84 -8.45 -11.29 0.38
N SER A 85 -9.10 -12.19 -0.36
CA SER A 85 -8.62 -12.62 -1.66
C SER A 85 -9.75 -12.94 -2.62
N SER A 86 -9.49 -12.73 -3.91
CA SER A 86 -10.39 -13.09 -4.99
C SER A 86 -9.63 -13.39 -6.28
N ALA A 87 -10.09 -14.40 -7.02
CA ALA A 87 -9.50 -14.74 -8.31
C ALA A 87 -9.78 -13.71 -9.43
N GLY A 88 -10.64 -12.71 -9.18
CA GLY A 88 -11.03 -11.65 -10.11
C GLY A 88 -11.94 -10.61 -9.45
N GLY A 89 -12.43 -9.64 -10.22
CA GLY A 89 -13.39 -8.64 -9.74
C GLY A 89 -12.82 -7.27 -9.36
N LEU A 90 -11.50 -7.07 -9.39
CA LEU A 90 -10.91 -5.72 -9.36
C LEU A 90 -10.71 -5.23 -10.79
N PHE A 91 -11.50 -4.24 -11.21
CA PHE A 91 -11.50 -3.69 -12.57
C PHE A 91 -10.79 -2.33 -12.63
N THR A 92 -9.81 -2.23 -13.53
CA THR A 92 -9.00 -1.03 -13.71
C THR A 92 -9.84 0.19 -14.09
N ASN A 93 -9.72 1.27 -13.32
CA ASN A 93 -10.48 2.52 -13.46
C ASN A 93 -12.00 2.39 -13.22
N VAL A 94 -12.48 1.30 -12.61
CA VAL A 94 -13.93 1.05 -12.48
C VAL A 94 -14.38 0.98 -11.03
N ASN A 95 -13.85 0.05 -10.24
CA ASN A 95 -14.32 -0.19 -8.87
C ASN A 95 -13.20 -0.17 -7.83
N THR A 96 -13.64 -0.06 -6.59
CA THR A 96 -12.88 -0.34 -5.37
C THR A 96 -13.32 -1.72 -4.86
N VAL A 97 -12.41 -2.44 -4.23
CA VAL A 97 -12.66 -3.71 -3.54
C VAL A 97 -12.18 -3.61 -2.10
N ASP A 98 -12.71 -4.46 -1.23
CA ASP A 98 -12.29 -4.53 0.17
C ASP A 98 -10.84 -5.04 0.26
N GLY A 99 -10.09 -4.54 1.24
CA GLY A 99 -8.68 -4.86 1.52
C GLY A 99 -8.46 -5.60 2.83
N GLY A 100 -9.50 -5.78 3.63
CA GLY A 100 -9.43 -6.34 4.98
C GLY A 100 -9.90 -5.35 6.04
N THR A 101 -10.23 -5.88 7.22
CA THR A 101 -10.75 -5.09 8.35
C THR A 101 -9.86 -5.34 9.55
N PHE A 102 -9.36 -4.26 10.13
CA PHE A 102 -8.66 -4.32 11.42
C PHE A 102 -9.68 -4.13 12.53
N THR A 103 -9.57 -4.95 13.57
CA THR A 103 -10.46 -4.92 14.74
C THR A 103 -9.64 -4.79 16.00
N HIS A 104 -10.05 -3.88 16.87
CA HIS A 104 -9.61 -3.80 18.25
C HIS A 104 -10.80 -4.16 19.15
N ASP A 105 -10.73 -5.33 19.79
CA ASP A 105 -11.62 -5.73 20.88
C ASP A 105 -11.04 -5.24 22.21
N ASN A 106 -11.68 -4.24 22.81
CA ASN A 106 -11.25 -3.66 24.06
C ASN A 106 -12.11 -4.16 25.22
N ASN A 107 -11.49 -4.79 26.22
CA ASN A 107 -12.17 -5.31 27.41
C ASN A 107 -11.49 -4.84 28.69
N ILE A 108 -12.24 -4.77 29.79
CA ILE A 108 -11.66 -4.44 31.09
C ILE A 108 -10.76 -5.58 31.56
N ILE A 109 -9.44 -5.34 31.54
CA ILE A 109 -8.44 -6.28 32.05
C ILE A 109 -7.85 -5.87 33.41
N ASN A 110 -7.18 -6.79 34.09
CA ASN A 110 -6.48 -6.49 35.34
C ASN A 110 -5.23 -5.64 35.07
N ALA A 111 -5.03 -4.58 35.85
CA ALA A 111 -3.88 -3.68 35.73
C ALA A 111 -2.51 -4.34 36.01
N ASP A 112 -2.49 -5.52 36.63
CA ASP A 112 -1.27 -6.32 36.83
C ASP A 112 -0.87 -7.11 35.55
N PHE A 113 -1.76 -7.22 34.56
CA PHE A 113 -1.45 -7.93 33.31
C PHE A 113 -0.54 -7.09 32.41
N GLN A 114 0.35 -7.76 31.68
CA GLN A 114 1.05 -7.11 30.58
C GLN A 114 0.05 -6.72 29.50
N SER A 115 0.24 -5.52 28.94
CA SER A 115 -0.57 -4.96 27.87
C SER A 115 0.28 -4.59 26.67
N LEU A 116 -0.32 -4.65 25.49
CA LEU A 116 0.34 -4.32 24.23
C LEU A 116 0.76 -2.84 24.24
N THR A 117 1.97 -2.53 23.77
CA THR A 117 2.46 -1.15 23.65
C THR A 117 2.76 -0.73 22.22
N GLY A 118 2.87 -1.70 21.30
CA GLY A 118 3.12 -1.42 19.90
C GLY A 118 3.45 -2.68 19.10
N PHE A 119 3.31 -2.57 17.79
CA PHE A 119 3.57 -3.61 16.80
C PHE A 119 3.73 -2.99 15.42
N ASP A 120 4.30 -3.76 14.50
CA ASP A 120 4.32 -3.45 13.07
C ASP A 120 3.29 -4.33 12.36
N LEU A 121 2.34 -3.71 11.65
CA LEU A 121 1.37 -4.40 10.79
C LEU A 121 1.84 -4.32 9.34
N THR A 122 2.26 -5.45 8.78
CA THR A 122 2.66 -5.53 7.37
C THR A 122 1.54 -6.13 6.54
N SER A 123 0.97 -5.35 5.63
CA SER A 123 -0.01 -5.83 4.64
C SER A 123 0.67 -6.00 3.28
N THR A 124 0.50 -7.18 2.68
CA THR A 124 1.11 -7.61 1.41
C THR A 124 0.04 -7.84 0.37
N LEU A 125 0.12 -7.15 -0.76
CA LEU A 125 -0.77 -7.30 -1.90
C LEU A 125 -0.07 -8.05 -3.04
N ILE A 126 -0.73 -9.10 -3.53
CA ILE A 126 -0.39 -9.78 -4.78
C ILE A 126 -1.50 -9.53 -5.79
N LEU A 127 -1.14 -9.00 -6.96
CA LEU A 127 -2.06 -8.78 -8.07
C LEU A 127 -1.83 -9.81 -9.17
N THR A 128 -2.91 -10.37 -9.72
CA THR A 128 -2.85 -11.33 -10.83
C THR A 128 -3.70 -10.82 -12.00
N PRO A 129 -3.11 -10.52 -13.18
CA PRO A 129 -3.87 -10.12 -14.36
C PRO A 129 -4.84 -11.23 -14.81
N VAL A 130 -6.14 -10.90 -14.87
CA VAL A 130 -7.21 -11.80 -15.32
C VAL A 130 -7.56 -11.54 -16.78
N ASP A 131 -7.67 -10.27 -17.17
CA ASP A 131 -7.90 -9.88 -18.57
C ASP A 131 -7.00 -8.69 -18.99
N PRO A 132 -6.05 -8.87 -19.93
CA PRO A 132 -5.64 -10.15 -20.48
C PRO A 132 -4.92 -10.99 -19.42
N ALA A 133 -5.15 -12.30 -19.44
CA ALA A 133 -4.58 -13.23 -18.47
C ALA A 133 -3.04 -13.20 -18.48
N GLY A 134 -2.46 -13.12 -17.28
CA GLY A 134 -1.02 -13.07 -17.06
C GLY A 134 -0.61 -13.79 -15.77
N PRO A 135 0.71 -13.93 -15.51
CA PRO A 135 1.19 -14.44 -14.23
C PRO A 135 0.93 -13.44 -13.10
N ALA A 136 0.81 -13.95 -11.87
CA ALA A 136 0.84 -13.11 -10.68
C ALA A 136 2.08 -12.22 -10.67
N LEU A 137 1.92 -10.98 -10.21
CA LEU A 137 3.01 -10.03 -10.01
C LEU A 137 3.78 -10.38 -8.74
N GLU A 138 4.98 -9.82 -8.62
CA GLU A 138 5.72 -9.88 -7.36
C GLU A 138 4.92 -9.19 -6.24
N PRO A 139 4.89 -9.75 -5.02
CA PRO A 139 4.19 -9.15 -3.89
C PRO A 139 4.71 -7.74 -3.58
N THR A 140 3.81 -6.85 -3.20
CA THR A 140 4.14 -5.50 -2.73
C THR A 140 3.59 -5.32 -1.33
N SER A 141 4.41 -4.85 -0.39
CA SER A 141 4.02 -4.70 1.01
C SER A 141 4.07 -3.25 1.49
N LEU A 142 3.22 -2.93 2.45
CA LEU A 142 3.26 -1.72 3.27
C LEU A 142 3.33 -2.14 4.74
N THR A 143 4.19 -1.49 5.51
CA THR A 143 4.33 -1.73 6.95
C THR A 143 3.89 -0.49 7.72
N PHE A 144 2.85 -0.64 8.53
CA PHE A 144 2.33 0.38 9.43
C PHE A 144 2.95 0.17 10.81
N MET A 145 3.71 1.16 11.26
CA MET A 145 4.31 1.16 12.60
C MET A 145 3.29 1.71 13.58
N SER A 146 2.96 0.95 14.62
CA SER A 146 1.86 1.28 15.50
C SER A 146 2.28 1.47 16.95
N PHE A 147 1.65 2.42 17.62
CA PHE A 147 1.65 2.50 19.09
C PHE A 147 0.29 2.12 19.64
N PHE A 148 0.31 1.43 20.76
CA PHE A 148 -0.88 1.03 21.47
C PHE A 148 -0.77 1.45 22.95
N SER A 149 -1.87 1.89 23.54
CA SER A 149 -1.96 2.17 24.96
C SER A 149 -3.24 1.58 25.53
N GLU A 150 -3.09 0.50 26.29
CA GLU A 150 -4.11 0.07 27.24
C GLU A 150 -4.11 1.02 28.43
N THR A 151 -5.18 1.78 28.57
CA THR A 151 -5.25 2.87 29.52
C THR A 151 -5.69 2.39 30.90
N PHE A 152 -5.29 3.13 31.93
CA PHE A 152 -5.77 2.81 33.28
C PHE A 152 -7.21 3.29 33.44
N ASN A 153 -8.14 2.35 33.54
CA ASN A 153 -9.56 2.65 33.66
C ASN A 153 -9.88 3.57 34.85
N ARG A 154 -10.68 4.62 34.59
CA ARG A 154 -11.12 5.61 35.59
C ARG A 154 -12.64 5.59 35.75
N ASP A 155 -13.11 5.93 36.94
CA ASP A 155 -14.55 5.99 37.22
C ASP A 155 -15.27 7.10 36.45
N GLU A 156 -14.57 8.20 36.13
CA GLU A 156 -15.15 9.38 35.47
C GLU A 156 -14.28 9.82 34.27
N PRO A 157 -14.87 10.17 33.11
CA PRO A 157 -14.10 10.56 31.92
C PRO A 157 -13.20 11.79 32.13
N GLY A 158 -13.56 12.67 33.06
CA GLY A 158 -12.77 13.85 33.41
C GLY A 158 -11.47 13.56 34.14
N ASP A 159 -11.26 12.32 34.60
CA ASP A 159 -10.03 11.88 35.27
C ASP A 159 -8.99 11.32 34.28
N CYS A 160 -9.35 11.17 33.01
CA CYS A 160 -8.43 10.81 31.93
C CYS A 160 -7.51 11.99 31.61
N SER A 161 -6.26 11.71 31.20
CA SER A 161 -5.32 12.74 30.79
C SER A 161 -5.56 13.30 29.39
N PHE A 162 -6.59 12.79 28.69
CA PHE A 162 -6.98 13.16 27.34
C PHE A 162 -8.52 13.16 27.23
N PRO A 163 -9.10 13.81 26.20
CA PRO A 163 -10.54 13.76 25.96
C PRO A 163 -11.01 12.34 25.67
N SER A 164 -11.65 11.71 26.66
CA SER A 164 -12.35 10.43 26.51
C SER A 164 -13.83 10.63 26.84
N THR A 165 -14.68 9.79 26.26
CA THR A 165 -16.11 9.79 26.58
C THR A 165 -16.50 8.73 27.61
N SER A 166 -15.53 7.96 28.08
CA SER A 166 -15.73 6.77 28.92
C SER A 166 -14.73 6.69 30.08
N ALA A 167 -14.53 5.49 30.62
CA ALA A 167 -13.57 5.15 31.66
C ALA A 167 -12.10 5.25 31.21
N CYS A 168 -11.76 6.20 30.33
CA CYS A 168 -10.54 6.27 29.52
C CYS A 168 -10.54 5.21 28.42
N ASP A 169 -10.74 5.68 27.19
CA ASP A 169 -10.74 4.83 26.00
C ASP A 169 -9.31 4.41 25.64
N ASP A 170 -9.14 3.17 25.21
CA ASP A 170 -7.85 2.66 24.77
C ASP A 170 -7.45 3.19 23.40
N ILE A 171 -6.14 3.35 23.20
CA ILE A 171 -5.62 4.16 22.11
C ILE A 171 -4.78 3.30 21.16
N PHE A 172 -5.18 3.25 19.91
CA PHE A 172 -4.37 2.73 18.81
C PHE A 172 -3.96 3.89 17.89
N THR A 173 -2.69 3.95 17.50
CA THR A 173 -2.19 4.95 16.55
C THR A 173 -1.22 4.35 15.56
N ILE A 174 -1.09 4.98 14.40
CA ILE A 174 -0.09 4.64 13.39
C ILE A 174 0.87 5.83 13.24
N ASP A 175 2.16 5.58 13.41
CA ASP A 175 3.20 6.61 13.53
C ASP A 175 3.77 7.07 12.18
N ASN A 176 3.85 6.17 11.20
CA ASN A 176 4.59 6.41 9.97
C ASN A 176 3.72 6.89 8.79
N PHE A 177 2.57 7.52 9.06
CA PHE A 177 1.65 8.04 8.04
C PHE A 177 2.32 8.97 7.02
N ASP A 178 3.09 9.94 7.52
CA ASP A 178 3.80 10.92 6.69
C ASP A 178 4.89 10.26 5.83
N GLU A 179 5.60 9.26 6.37
CA GLU A 179 6.65 8.53 5.65
C GLU A 179 6.05 7.68 4.53
N LEU A 180 4.90 7.06 4.78
CA LEU A 180 4.16 6.27 3.80
C LEU A 180 3.45 7.15 2.75
N GLY A 181 3.42 8.47 2.94
CA GLY A 181 2.85 9.43 2.00
C GLY A 181 1.31 9.45 2.03
N ALA A 182 0.73 9.24 3.20
CA ALA A 182 -0.71 9.29 3.40
C ALA A 182 -1.31 10.64 3.00
N VAL A 183 -2.51 10.62 2.45
CA VAL A 183 -3.29 11.82 2.12
C VAL A 183 -4.68 11.68 2.72
N ASP A 184 -5.09 12.65 3.54
CA ASP A 184 -6.47 12.76 4.02
C ASP A 184 -7.43 12.90 2.83
N ASN A 185 -8.40 11.99 2.74
CA ASN A 185 -9.37 11.95 1.64
C ASN A 185 -10.54 12.94 1.84
N GLY A 186 -10.65 13.58 3.00
CA GLY A 186 -11.70 14.53 3.37
C GLY A 186 -13.04 13.90 3.73
N GLU A 187 -13.12 12.58 3.77
CA GLU A 187 -14.32 11.78 4.01
C GLU A 187 -14.20 10.85 5.24
N GLY A 188 -13.20 11.10 6.10
CA GLY A 188 -12.95 10.29 7.30
C GLY A 188 -12.06 9.08 7.03
N GLY A 189 -11.15 9.19 6.07
CA GLY A 189 -10.15 8.19 5.77
C GLY A 189 -8.89 8.77 5.16
N PHE A 190 -7.93 7.88 4.90
CA PHE A 190 -6.62 8.25 4.38
C PHE A 190 -6.23 7.35 3.22
N GLU A 191 -5.59 7.92 2.22
CA GLU A 191 -5.20 7.23 0.99
C GLU A 191 -3.68 7.17 0.81
N PHE A 192 -3.20 6.01 0.37
CA PHE A 192 -1.81 5.72 0.01
C PHE A 192 -1.74 5.28 -1.44
N ALA A 193 -0.73 5.75 -2.18
CA ALA A 193 -0.61 5.45 -3.61
C ALA A 193 0.73 4.81 -3.96
N GLN A 194 0.68 3.63 -4.57
CA GLN A 194 1.86 2.97 -5.13
C GLN A 194 1.68 2.75 -6.63
N SER A 195 2.76 2.88 -7.40
CA SER A 195 2.70 2.77 -8.85
C SER A 195 3.76 1.85 -9.43
N PHE A 196 3.38 1.12 -10.47
CA PHE A 196 4.28 0.29 -11.26
C PHE A 196 3.95 0.41 -12.75
N VAL A 197 4.84 -0.06 -13.62
CA VAL A 197 4.67 0.00 -15.07
C VAL A 197 4.73 -1.40 -15.65
N ILE A 198 3.71 -1.78 -16.42
CA ILE A 198 3.70 -3.01 -17.22
C ILE A 198 3.52 -2.60 -18.67
N ALA A 199 4.54 -2.90 -19.48
CA ALA A 199 4.65 -2.48 -20.87
C ALA A 199 4.39 -0.97 -21.03
N ASP A 200 3.30 -0.57 -21.70
CA ASP A 200 3.01 0.83 -22.02
C ASP A 200 2.04 1.50 -21.03
N TYR A 201 1.72 0.87 -19.89
CA TYR A 201 0.79 1.41 -18.90
C TYR A 201 1.45 1.55 -17.54
N LYS A 202 1.25 2.73 -16.93
CA LYS A 202 1.50 2.99 -15.52
C LYS A 202 0.22 2.69 -14.77
N TYR A 203 0.29 1.70 -13.89
CA TYR A 203 -0.78 1.37 -12.95
C TYR A 203 -0.49 2.05 -11.62
N THR A 204 -1.54 2.55 -10.97
CA THR A 204 -1.47 3.12 -9.63
C THR A 204 -2.54 2.47 -8.78
N VAL A 205 -2.10 1.77 -7.73
CA VAL A 205 -2.95 1.22 -6.68
C VAL A 205 -3.11 2.30 -5.62
N PHE A 206 -4.35 2.56 -5.25
CA PHE A 206 -4.73 3.43 -4.15
C PHE A 206 -5.32 2.58 -3.04
N LEU A 207 -4.66 2.54 -1.88
CA LEU A 207 -5.15 1.91 -0.66
C LEU A 207 -5.79 3.00 0.20
N GLU A 208 -6.99 2.76 0.68
CA GLU A 208 -7.74 3.63 1.57
C GLU A 208 -7.93 2.94 2.92
N LEU A 209 -7.69 3.67 4.01
CA LEU A 209 -8.01 3.30 5.38
C LEU A 209 -9.16 4.19 5.85
N ALA A 210 -10.32 3.61 6.11
CA ALA A 210 -11.54 4.30 6.53
C ALA A 210 -11.83 4.02 8.01
N GLY A 211 -12.32 5.03 8.73
CA GLY A 211 -12.65 4.92 10.16
C GLY A 211 -11.57 5.45 11.10
N LEU A 212 -10.40 5.83 10.59
CA LEU A 212 -9.35 6.50 11.36
C LEU A 212 -9.57 8.02 11.42
N ALA A 213 -9.08 8.65 12.48
CA ALA A 213 -9.12 10.10 12.65
C ALA A 213 -7.79 10.64 13.19
N VAL A 214 -7.53 11.93 12.93
CA VAL A 214 -6.51 12.68 13.68
C VAL A 214 -7.01 12.82 15.12
N LEU A 215 -6.24 12.30 16.07
CA LEU A 215 -6.58 12.33 17.48
C LEU A 215 -6.14 13.65 18.15
N ASP A 216 -6.67 13.90 19.34
CA ASP A 216 -6.22 15.02 20.16
C ASP A 216 -4.76 14.80 20.62
N ASP A 217 -3.99 15.88 20.75
CA ASP A 217 -2.57 15.82 21.11
C ASP A 217 -2.34 15.15 22.47
N ASP A 218 -3.28 15.28 23.40
CA ASP A 218 -3.20 14.62 24.71
C ASP A 218 -3.37 13.10 24.59
N ALA A 219 -4.22 12.64 23.66
CA ALA A 219 -4.39 11.21 23.37
C ALA A 219 -3.15 10.63 22.66
N CYS A 220 -2.59 11.37 21.70
CA CYS A 220 -1.32 11.00 21.08
C CYS A 220 -0.21 10.87 22.12
N THR A 221 -0.12 11.83 23.04
CA THR A 221 0.86 11.80 24.13
C THR A 221 0.67 10.59 25.05
N ALA A 222 -0.58 10.24 25.37
CA ALA A 222 -0.90 9.07 26.18
C ALA A 222 -0.48 7.75 25.48
N ALA A 223 -0.65 7.66 24.16
CA ALA A 223 -0.16 6.53 23.36
C ALA A 223 1.37 6.52 23.15
N GLY A 224 2.09 7.58 23.55
CA GLY A 224 3.50 7.75 23.24
C GLY A 224 3.79 8.14 21.78
N ALA A 225 2.77 8.53 21.03
CA ALA A 225 2.85 8.97 19.64
C ALA A 225 3.15 10.47 19.53
N SER A 226 3.53 10.91 18.33
CA SER A 226 3.72 12.33 18.02
C SER A 226 2.38 13.10 17.96
N SER A 227 2.40 14.40 18.28
CA SER A 227 1.24 15.30 18.13
C SER A 227 0.66 15.25 16.70
N GLY A 228 -0.66 15.26 16.59
CA GLY A 228 -1.38 15.04 15.33
C GLY A 228 -1.38 13.59 14.82
N CYS A 229 -1.19 12.61 15.70
CA CYS A 229 -1.26 11.19 15.36
C CYS A 229 -2.63 10.79 14.78
N VAL A 230 -2.62 9.73 13.97
CA VAL A 230 -3.82 9.15 13.36
C VAL A 230 -4.11 7.81 14.01
N GLY A 231 -5.36 7.58 14.40
CA GLY A 231 -5.71 6.41 15.18
C GLY A 231 -7.19 6.27 15.53
N LEU A 232 -7.44 5.48 16.58
CA LEU A 232 -8.75 5.17 17.15
C LEU A 232 -8.70 5.28 18.67
N LEU A 233 -9.85 5.64 19.26
CA LEU A 233 -10.12 5.54 20.70
C LEU A 233 -11.24 4.52 20.89
N THR A 234 -10.94 3.39 21.53
CA THR A 234 -11.89 2.29 21.73
C THR A 234 -12.41 2.27 23.15
N LEU A 235 -13.73 2.32 23.27
CA LEU A 235 -14.44 2.26 24.55
C LEU A 235 -14.29 0.86 25.18
N GLU A 236 -14.17 0.81 26.50
CA GLU A 236 -14.18 -0.45 27.28
C GLU A 236 -15.42 -1.32 26.99
N ASP A 237 -15.20 -2.63 26.94
CA ASP A 237 -16.20 -3.66 26.62
C ASP A 237 -16.87 -3.46 25.24
N THR A 238 -16.13 -2.88 24.29
CA THR A 238 -16.58 -2.68 22.91
C THR A 238 -15.46 -2.91 21.90
N GLU A 239 -15.85 -3.01 20.63
CA GLU A 239 -14.93 -3.08 19.51
C GLU A 239 -14.91 -1.77 18.70
N ASN A 240 -13.75 -1.46 18.12
CA ASN A 240 -13.64 -0.52 17.01
C ASN A 240 -12.96 -1.20 15.83
N ASN A 241 -13.35 -0.75 14.64
CA ASN A 241 -12.79 -1.24 13.39
C ASN A 241 -12.27 -0.08 12.54
N PHE A 242 -11.23 -0.34 11.76
CA PHE A 242 -10.99 0.43 10.55
C PHE A 242 -10.97 -0.52 9.35
N ASP A 243 -11.62 -0.09 8.29
CA ASP A 243 -11.72 -0.86 7.06
C ASP A 243 -10.65 -0.41 6.09
N THR A 244 -10.07 -1.37 5.38
CA THR A 244 -9.20 -1.08 4.24
C THR A 244 -9.92 -1.40 2.95
N SER A 245 -9.68 -0.59 1.93
CA SER A 245 -10.19 -0.85 0.59
C SER A 245 -9.19 -0.35 -0.43
N PHE A 246 -9.20 -0.90 -1.64
CA PHE A 246 -8.27 -0.45 -2.66
C PHE A 246 -8.86 -0.49 -4.07
N ARG A 247 -8.33 0.41 -4.90
CA ARG A 247 -8.66 0.50 -6.32
C ARG A 247 -7.39 0.60 -7.14
N ILE A 248 -7.49 0.25 -8.42
CA ILE A 248 -6.39 0.38 -9.36
C ILE A 248 -6.80 1.24 -10.55
N THR A 249 -5.90 2.15 -10.94
CA THR A 249 -6.06 3.00 -12.14
C THR A 249 -4.91 2.77 -13.09
N ALA A 250 -5.11 3.10 -14.37
CA ALA A 250 -4.07 2.99 -15.38
C ALA A 250 -4.02 4.21 -16.29
N SER A 251 -2.81 4.61 -16.66
CA SER A 251 -2.55 5.63 -17.67
C SER A 251 -1.49 5.17 -18.66
N LYS A 252 -1.66 5.50 -19.95
CA LYS A 252 -0.70 5.12 -20.99
C LYS A 252 0.57 5.96 -20.86
N VAL A 253 1.71 5.28 -20.75
CA VAL A 253 3.04 5.91 -20.72
C VAL A 253 3.49 6.17 -22.16
N PRO A 254 3.82 7.42 -22.54
CA PRO A 254 4.33 7.70 -23.87
C PRO A 254 5.66 6.98 -24.12
N GLU A 255 5.75 6.18 -25.19
CA GLU A 255 6.97 5.47 -25.56
C GLU A 255 8.14 6.46 -25.79
N PRO A 256 9.27 6.36 -25.06
CA PRO A 256 10.44 7.21 -25.29
C PRO A 256 11.02 7.02 -26.71
N GLY A 257 10.82 5.84 -27.29
CA GLY A 257 11.38 5.44 -28.59
C GLY A 257 10.76 6.15 -29.79
N THR A 258 9.49 6.53 -29.74
CA THR A 258 8.82 7.17 -30.90
C THR A 258 9.37 8.57 -31.17
N LEU A 259 9.65 9.35 -30.12
CA LEU A 259 10.30 10.67 -30.25
C LEU A 259 11.76 10.54 -30.71
N ALA A 260 12.48 9.53 -30.21
CA ALA A 260 13.85 9.27 -30.63
C ALA A 260 13.93 8.83 -32.11
N LEU A 261 13.05 7.93 -32.55
CA LEU A 261 12.97 7.47 -33.94
C LEU A 261 12.47 8.56 -34.88
N LEU A 262 11.50 9.37 -34.46
CA LEU A 262 11.07 10.56 -35.21
C LEU A 262 12.22 11.56 -35.33
N GLY A 263 12.95 11.82 -34.25
CA GLY A 263 14.13 12.69 -34.24
C GLY A 263 15.24 12.19 -35.16
N LEU A 264 15.56 10.89 -35.11
CA LEU A 264 16.53 10.26 -35.99
C LEU A 264 16.06 10.22 -37.45
N GLY A 265 14.77 9.98 -37.69
CA GLY A 265 14.15 10.04 -39.02
C GLY A 265 14.27 11.44 -39.63
N LEU A 266 13.91 12.47 -38.88
CA LEU A 266 14.03 13.88 -39.30
C LEU A 266 15.50 14.28 -39.52
N ALA A 267 16.42 13.84 -38.67
CA ALA A 267 17.85 14.07 -38.84
C ALA A 267 18.39 13.40 -40.12
N GLY A 268 17.98 12.16 -40.39
CA GLY A 268 18.31 11.43 -41.62
C GLY A 268 17.75 12.09 -42.89
N LEU A 269 16.51 12.58 -42.84
CA LEU A 269 15.88 13.38 -43.91
C LEU A 269 16.61 14.72 -44.12
N GLY A 270 17.04 15.38 -43.05
CA GLY A 270 17.83 16.62 -43.13
C GLY A 270 19.21 16.43 -43.79
N LEU A 271 19.91 15.35 -43.42
CA LEU A 271 21.23 15.01 -43.98
C LEU A 271 21.16 14.58 -45.44
N SER A 272 20.12 13.83 -45.83
CA SER A 272 19.92 13.40 -47.22
C SER A 272 19.60 14.57 -48.15
N ARG A 273 18.85 15.57 -47.69
CA ARG A 273 18.54 16.79 -48.46
C ARG A 273 19.79 17.64 -48.72
N ARG A 274 20.71 17.74 -47.74
CA ARG A 274 22.02 18.43 -47.91
C ARG A 274 22.91 17.75 -48.94
N ARG A 275 22.95 16.41 -48.97
CA ARG A 275 23.74 15.67 -49.98
C ARG A 275 23.23 15.89 -51.40
N LYS A 276 21.90 15.96 -51.59
CA LYS A 276 21.30 16.21 -52.91
C LYS A 276 21.59 17.62 -53.43
N ALA A 277 21.63 18.63 -52.55
CA ALA A 277 21.97 20.00 -52.91
C ALA A 277 23.46 20.21 -53.20
N ALA A 278 24.35 19.38 -52.63
CA ALA A 278 25.80 19.46 -52.87
C ALA A 278 26.26 18.68 -54.13
N SER A 279 25.38 17.89 -54.74
CA SER A 279 25.66 17.11 -55.97
C SER A 279 24.89 17.59 -57.20
N ALA A 280 24.20 18.73 -57.10
CA ALA A 280 23.58 19.47 -58.20
C ALA A 280 24.42 20.73 -58.48
#